data_AF-A0A4Y2B2V1-F1
#
_entry.id   AF-A0A4Y2B2V1-F1
#
_cell.length_a   1.000
_cell.length_b   1.000
_cell.length_c   1.000
_cell.angle_alpha   90.00
_cell.angle_beta   90.00
_cell.angle_gamma   90.00
#
_symmetry.space_group_name_H-M   'P 1'
#
loop_
_entity.id
_entity.type
_entity.pdbx_description
1 polymer ?
#
loop_
_entity_poly.entity_id
_entity_poly.type
_entity_poly.pdbx_seq_one_letter_code
_entity_poly.pdbx_strand_id
1 'polypeptide(L)'
;MSAAWDEVKRLAADFQRAQLSSTVQRLSERNCIEIVKKLIESKLIDVIFTTDGKEYLTPARLLKEIRDELYVHGGRINLVDLAQIIGVDFNHVEAKASEFLNSEPNTCMVLGQLITIDYLDHLAEEVNEKLHQSGEINVAEITKLYDLPGDFLEQV
;
A
#
# COMPACT_ATOMS: atom_id res chain seq x y z
N MET A 1 -32.21 13.53 39.07
CA MET A 1 -32.49 12.74 37.85
C MET A 1 -33.17 13.54 36.73
N SER A 2 -33.95 14.59 37.03
CA SER A 2 -34.56 15.47 36.00
C SER A 2 -33.55 16.34 35.23
N ALA A 3 -32.57 16.93 35.92
CA ALA A 3 -31.56 17.82 35.32
C ALA A 3 -30.74 17.15 34.20
N ALA A 4 -30.38 15.88 34.35
CA ALA A 4 -29.66 15.12 33.33
C ALA A 4 -30.54 14.85 32.09
N TRP A 5 -31.85 14.66 32.28
CA TRP A 5 -32.78 14.48 31.17
C TRP A 5 -32.98 15.80 30.41
N ASP A 6 -33.12 16.92 31.12
CA ASP A 6 -33.26 18.24 30.49
C ASP A 6 -32.00 18.63 29.69
N GLU A 7 -30.81 18.26 30.17
CA GLU A 7 -29.55 18.45 29.45
C GLU A 7 -29.46 17.59 28.18
N VAL A 8 -29.89 16.33 28.24
CA VAL A 8 -29.97 15.45 27.06
C VAL A 8 -30.96 15.98 26.02
N LYS A 9 -32.11 16.53 26.43
CA LYS A 9 -33.06 17.19 25.51
C LYS A 9 -32.45 18.41 24.84
N ARG A 10 -31.70 19.21 25.60
CA ARG A 10 -31.04 20.41 25.06
C ARG A 10 -29.99 20.02 24.03
N LEU A 11 -29.14 19.04 24.34
CA LEU A 11 -28.13 18.50 23.43
C LEU A 11 -28.76 17.90 22.16
N ALA A 12 -29.86 17.17 22.29
CA ALA A 12 -30.58 16.63 21.13
C ALA A 12 -31.17 17.73 20.23
N ALA A 13 -31.72 18.79 20.83
CA ALA A 13 -32.25 19.93 20.09
C ALA A 13 -31.13 20.73 19.39
N ASP A 14 -29.98 20.90 20.05
CA ASP A 14 -28.82 21.57 19.46
C ASP A 14 -28.18 20.73 18.34
N PHE A 15 -28.13 19.40 18.51
CA PHE A 15 -27.71 18.48 17.44
C PHE A 15 -28.64 18.54 16.23
N GLN A 16 -29.97 18.53 16.44
CA GLN A 16 -30.94 18.70 15.36
C GLN A 16 -30.77 20.05 14.66
N ARG A 17 -30.55 21.15 15.41
CA ARG A 17 -30.27 22.47 14.82
C ARG A 17 -28.98 22.47 13.99
N ALA A 18 -27.92 21.82 14.48
CA ALA A 18 -26.67 21.69 13.74
C ALA A 18 -26.83 20.85 12.46
N GLN A 19 -27.64 19.79 12.50
CA GLN A 19 -27.95 18.96 11.32
C GLN A 19 -28.83 19.69 10.29
N LEU A 20 -29.78 20.50 10.76
CA LEU A 20 -30.69 21.30 9.92
C LEU A 20 -30.05 22.60 9.40
N SER A 21 -28.96 23.04 10.03
CA SER A 21 -28.11 24.12 9.52
C SER A 21 -27.42 23.65 8.25
N SER A 22 -28.08 23.81 7.11
CA SER A 22 -27.47 23.58 5.80
C SER A 22 -26.34 24.58 5.59
N THR A 23 -25.09 24.12 5.60
CA THR A 23 -23.97 24.90 5.04
C THR A 23 -24.33 25.27 3.61
N VAL A 24 -24.29 26.57 3.28
CA VAL A 24 -24.78 27.17 2.03
C VAL A 24 -24.08 26.63 0.77
N GLN A 25 -22.94 25.96 0.92
CA GLN A 25 -22.20 25.35 -0.18
C GLN A 25 -21.92 23.88 0.12
N ARG A 26 -22.89 23.01 -0.18
CA ARG A 26 -22.61 21.58 -0.34
C ARG A 26 -22.19 21.37 -1.80
N LEU A 27 -20.92 21.06 -2.02
CA LEU A 27 -20.49 20.53 -3.31
C LEU A 27 -21.18 19.18 -3.49
N SER A 28 -22.00 19.06 -4.53
CA SER A 28 -22.52 17.76 -4.93
C SER A 28 -21.37 16.90 -5.42
N GLU A 29 -21.50 15.58 -5.30
CA GLU A 29 -20.51 14.62 -5.81
C GLU A 29 -20.17 14.87 -7.29
N ARG A 30 -21.19 15.19 -8.10
CA ARG A 30 -21.03 15.59 -9.50
C ARG A 30 -20.17 16.84 -9.67
N ASN A 31 -20.36 17.86 -8.85
CA ASN A 31 -19.55 19.07 -8.91
C ASN A 31 -18.10 18.77 -8.49
N CYS A 32 -17.88 17.91 -7.50
CA CYS A 32 -16.52 17.46 -7.13
C CYS A 32 -15.82 16.76 -8.30
N ILE A 33 -16.51 15.84 -8.99
CA ILE A 33 -15.95 15.13 -10.16
C ILE A 33 -15.59 16.11 -11.27
N GLU A 34 -16.45 17.09 -11.57
CA GLU A 34 -16.17 18.10 -12.60
C GLU A 34 -14.98 19.00 -12.23
N ILE A 35 -14.87 19.40 -10.96
CA ILE A 35 -13.71 20.17 -10.48
C ILE A 35 -12.42 19.36 -10.62
N VAL A 36 -12.39 18.11 -10.16
CA VAL A 36 -11.22 17.23 -10.26
C VAL A 36 -10.85 17.03 -11.73
N LYS A 37 -11.83 16.72 -12.59
CA LYS A 37 -11.61 16.60 -14.03
C LYS A 37 -11.01 17.88 -14.63
N LYS A 38 -11.48 19.06 -14.23
CA LYS A 38 -10.95 20.34 -14.70
C LYS A 38 -9.52 20.59 -14.24
N LEU A 39 -9.17 20.17 -13.02
CA LEU A 39 -7.82 20.25 -12.47
C LEU A 39 -6.86 19.31 -13.23
N ILE A 40 -7.32 18.11 -13.61
CA ILE A 40 -6.56 17.17 -14.45
C ILE A 40 -6.35 17.73 -15.85
N GLU A 41 -7.41 18.25 -16.51
CA GLU A 41 -7.32 18.89 -17.83
C GLU A 41 -6.34 20.06 -17.83
N SER A 42 -6.29 20.81 -16.73
CA SER A 42 -5.37 21.95 -16.56
C SER A 42 -3.95 21.53 -16.14
N LYS A 43 -3.68 20.23 -16.01
CA LYS A 43 -2.40 19.64 -15.54
C LYS A 43 -1.92 20.19 -14.20
N LEU A 44 -2.85 20.60 -13.33
CA LEU A 44 -2.53 21.10 -12.00
C LEU A 44 -2.32 19.97 -10.99
N ILE A 45 -2.89 18.78 -11.26
CA ILE A 45 -2.83 17.61 -10.40
C ILE A 45 -2.60 16.37 -11.27
N ASP A 46 -1.70 15.50 -10.82
CA ASP A 46 -1.46 14.18 -11.40
C ASP A 46 -2.14 13.12 -10.51
N VAL A 47 -2.98 12.29 -11.13
CA VAL A 47 -3.77 11.25 -10.44
C VAL A 47 -3.80 9.97 -11.25
N ILE A 48 -3.78 8.86 -10.52
CA ILE A 48 -3.86 7.50 -11.02
C ILE A 48 -5.28 7.00 -10.74
N PHE A 49 -5.85 6.27 -11.69
CA PHE A 49 -7.17 5.66 -11.52
C PHE A 49 -7.03 4.30 -10.87
N THR A 50 -7.93 3.98 -9.94
CA THR A 50 -8.09 2.60 -9.49
C THR A 50 -8.69 1.74 -10.60
N THR A 51 -8.51 0.42 -10.52
CA THR A 51 -9.04 -0.54 -11.50
C THR A 51 -10.57 -0.51 -11.62
N ASP A 52 -11.27 -0.09 -10.56
CA ASP A 52 -12.72 0.11 -10.54
C ASP A 52 -13.13 1.51 -11.09
N GLY A 53 -12.17 2.41 -11.32
CA GLY A 53 -12.39 3.75 -11.88
C GLY A 53 -13.17 4.72 -10.98
N LYS A 54 -13.47 4.32 -9.74
CA LYS A 54 -14.25 5.10 -8.77
C LYS A 54 -13.40 6.03 -7.92
N GLU A 55 -12.11 5.74 -7.79
CA GLU A 55 -11.22 6.47 -6.88
C GLU A 55 -10.00 7.04 -7.61
N TYR A 56 -9.51 8.15 -7.08
CA TYR A 56 -8.31 8.82 -7.55
C TYR A 56 -7.20 8.60 -6.52
N LEU A 57 -6.05 8.13 -6.98
CA LEU A 57 -4.86 7.94 -6.16
C LEU A 57 -3.77 8.92 -6.60
N THR A 58 -3.10 9.56 -5.66
CA THR A 58 -1.94 10.38 -5.99
C THR A 58 -0.68 9.51 -6.07
N PRO A 59 0.28 9.82 -6.96
CA PRO A 59 1.56 9.11 -7.05
C PRO A 59 2.29 8.98 -5.70
N ALA A 60 2.25 10.03 -4.88
CA ALA A 60 2.87 10.04 -3.55
C ALA A 60 2.18 9.09 -2.57
N ARG A 61 0.85 8.96 -2.66
CA ARG A 61 0.10 8.00 -1.85
C ARG A 61 0.40 6.57 -2.28
N LEU A 62 0.50 6.31 -3.58
CA LEU A 62 0.87 4.99 -4.10
C LEU A 62 2.24 4.53 -3.55
N LEU A 63 3.25 5.41 -3.56
CA LEU A 63 4.57 5.09 -2.99
C LEU A 63 4.48 4.75 -1.50
N LYS A 64 3.68 5.50 -0.74
CA LYS A 64 3.45 5.22 0.68
C LYS A 64 2.79 3.87 0.88
N GLU A 65 1.74 3.55 0.13
CA GLU A 65 1.05 2.25 0.27
C GLU A 65 1.96 1.08 -0.13
N ILE A 66 2.81 1.23 -1.16
CA ILE A 66 3.83 0.22 -1.48
C ILE A 66 4.74 -0.06 -0.28
N ARG A 67 5.21 0.97 0.42
CA ARG A 67 6.06 0.82 1.61
C ARG A 67 5.30 0.18 2.78
N ASP A 68 4.07 0.64 3.03
CA ASP A 68 3.25 0.15 4.13
C ASP A 68 2.90 -1.33 3.92
N GLU A 69 2.51 -1.72 2.71
CA GLU A 69 2.23 -3.12 2.35
C GLU A 69 3.47 -4.01 2.43
N LEU A 70 4.63 -3.52 1.96
CA LEU A 70 5.90 -4.25 2.11
C LEU A 70 6.24 -4.53 3.57
N TYR A 71 5.99 -3.56 4.46
CA TYR A 71 6.20 -3.72 5.90
C TYR A 71 5.20 -4.70 6.53
N VAL A 72 3.91 -4.59 6.18
CA VAL A 72 2.85 -5.49 6.68
C VAL A 72 3.09 -6.94 6.27
N HIS A 73 3.59 -7.16 5.05
CA HIS A 73 3.91 -8.47 4.51
C HIS A 73 5.28 -9.02 4.95
N GLY A 74 5.95 -8.38 5.93
CA GLY A 74 7.19 -8.90 6.51
C GLY A 74 8.40 -8.79 5.59
N GLY A 75 8.42 -7.81 4.68
CA GLY A 75 9.56 -7.52 3.83
C GLY A 75 9.61 -8.30 2.51
N ARG A 76 8.56 -9.05 2.14
CA ARG A 76 8.46 -9.68 0.81
C ARG A 76 7.04 -9.61 0.26
N ILE A 77 6.88 -9.10 -0.96
CA ILE A 77 5.57 -9.06 -1.65
C ILE A 77 5.70 -9.13 -3.18
N ASN A 78 4.77 -9.82 -3.84
CA ASN A 78 4.68 -9.85 -5.30
C ASN A 78 3.99 -8.59 -5.82
N LEU A 79 4.51 -7.97 -6.89
CA LEU A 79 3.90 -6.79 -7.51
C LEU A 79 2.48 -7.04 -8.02
N VAL A 80 2.15 -8.27 -8.45
CA VAL A 80 0.80 -8.63 -8.88
C VAL A 80 -0.17 -8.60 -7.70
N ASP A 81 0.22 -9.17 -6.56
CA ASP A 81 -0.59 -9.17 -5.35
C ASP A 81 -0.71 -7.76 -4.79
N LEU A 82 0.39 -7.01 -4.78
CA LEU A 82 0.43 -5.59 -4.39
C LEU A 82 -0.54 -4.75 -5.23
N ALA A 83 -0.58 -4.95 -6.55
CA ALA A 83 -1.51 -4.25 -7.43
C ALA A 83 -2.98 -4.58 -7.13
N GLN A 84 -3.26 -5.83 -6.74
CA GLN A 84 -4.61 -6.25 -6.33
C GLN A 84 -5.01 -5.66 -4.97
N ILE A 85 -4.09 -5.64 -4.01
CA ILE A 85 -4.34 -5.10 -2.66
C ILE A 85 -4.60 -3.60 -2.72
N ILE A 86 -3.77 -2.86 -3.45
CA ILE A 86 -3.92 -1.40 -3.62
C ILE A 86 -5.09 -1.08 -4.57
N GLY A 87 -5.46 -2.00 -5.46
CA GLY A 87 -6.55 -1.80 -6.43
C GLY A 87 -6.17 -0.86 -7.59
N VAL A 88 -4.91 -0.89 -8.02
CA VAL A 88 -4.36 -0.05 -9.09
C VAL A 88 -3.81 -0.92 -10.22
N ASP A 89 -3.81 -0.40 -11.45
CA ASP A 89 -3.25 -1.10 -12.60
C ASP A 89 -1.75 -1.42 -12.42
N PHE A 90 -1.36 -2.63 -12.82
CA PHE A 90 -0.01 -3.16 -12.64
C PHE A 90 1.08 -2.23 -13.20
N ASN A 91 0.85 -1.56 -14.34
CA ASN A 91 1.88 -0.72 -14.95
C ASN A 91 2.23 0.49 -14.07
N HIS A 92 1.24 1.06 -13.37
CA HIS A 92 1.48 2.18 -12.46
C HIS A 92 2.22 1.72 -11.21
N VAL A 93 1.89 0.53 -10.70
CA VAL A 93 2.55 -0.08 -9.54
C VAL A 93 3.99 -0.44 -9.88
N GLU A 94 4.24 -1.06 -11.02
CA GLU A 94 5.59 -1.43 -11.49
C GLU A 94 6.49 -0.21 -11.68
N ALA A 95 5.96 0.85 -12.31
CA ALA A 95 6.70 2.11 -12.49
C ALA A 95 7.06 2.73 -11.13
N LYS A 96 6.10 2.78 -10.18
CA LYS A 96 6.34 3.34 -8.84
C LYS A 96 7.20 2.46 -7.96
N ALA A 97 7.11 1.14 -8.06
CA ALA A 97 8.01 0.22 -7.38
C ALA A 97 9.46 0.39 -7.86
N SER A 98 9.67 0.62 -9.17
CA SER A 98 11.00 0.92 -9.72
C SER A 98 11.54 2.27 -9.21
N GLU A 99 10.71 3.30 -9.12
CA GLU A 99 11.08 4.57 -8.47
C GLU A 99 11.40 4.40 -6.97
N PHE A 100 10.65 3.53 -6.30
CA PHE A 100 10.86 3.21 -4.89
C PHE A 100 12.21 2.54 -4.64
N LEU A 101 12.63 1.59 -5.50
CA LEU A 101 13.97 0.98 -5.42
C LEU A 101 15.10 2.01 -5.52
N ASN A 102 14.92 3.06 -6.32
CA ASN A 102 15.92 4.13 -6.43
C ASN A 102 15.98 5.01 -5.16
N SER A 103 14.89 5.05 -4.40
CA SER A 103 14.77 5.86 -3.18
C SER A 103 15.21 5.10 -1.93
N GLU A 104 15.02 3.78 -1.91
CA GLU A 104 15.30 2.90 -0.76
C GLU A 104 16.29 1.80 -1.18
N PRO A 105 17.60 1.98 -0.93
CA PRO A 105 18.62 0.99 -1.31
C PRO A 105 18.52 -0.32 -0.53
N ASN A 106 17.74 -0.35 0.55
CA ASN A 106 17.51 -1.54 1.37
C ASN A 106 16.44 -2.48 0.80
N THR A 107 16.04 -2.29 -0.46
CA THR A 107 15.06 -3.13 -1.13
C THR A 107 15.56 -3.55 -2.50
N CYS A 108 15.32 -4.80 -2.86
CA CYS A 108 15.65 -5.37 -4.16
C CYS A 108 14.40 -5.92 -4.83
N MET A 109 14.47 -6.08 -6.14
CA MET A 109 13.38 -6.60 -6.95
C MET A 109 13.85 -7.88 -7.66
N VAL A 110 13.14 -8.98 -7.43
CA VAL A 110 13.48 -10.31 -7.95
C VAL A 110 12.23 -10.95 -8.54
N LEU A 111 12.24 -11.28 -9.84
CA LEU A 111 11.12 -11.93 -10.55
C LEU A 111 9.75 -11.26 -10.33
N GLY A 112 9.71 -9.93 -10.23
CA GLY A 112 8.46 -9.19 -9.94
C GLY A 112 8.03 -9.22 -8.47
N GLN A 113 8.93 -9.60 -7.56
CA GLN A 113 8.75 -9.50 -6.11
C GLN A 113 9.64 -8.39 -5.55
N LEU A 114 9.10 -7.59 -4.64
CA LEU A 114 9.87 -6.67 -3.81
C LEU A 114 10.31 -7.38 -2.54
N ILE A 115 11.59 -7.30 -2.22
CA ILE A 115 12.21 -7.97 -1.08
C ILE A 115 13.09 -6.96 -0.35
N THR A 116 12.93 -6.86 0.97
CA THR A 116 13.78 -6.03 1.83
C THR A 116 15.06 -6.79 2.21
N ILE A 117 16.17 -6.08 2.39
CA ILE A 117 17.42 -6.69 2.89
C ILE A 117 17.20 -7.38 4.24
N ASP A 118 16.41 -6.79 5.15
CA ASP A 118 16.10 -7.42 6.45
C ASP A 118 15.45 -8.81 6.29
N TYR A 119 14.63 -9.01 5.24
CA TYR A 119 14.07 -10.33 4.94
C TYR A 119 15.14 -11.31 4.47
N LEU A 120 16.12 -10.83 3.68
CA LEU A 120 17.24 -11.65 3.22
C LEU A 120 18.18 -12.03 4.37
N ASP A 121 18.43 -11.12 5.32
CA ASP A 121 19.25 -11.40 6.50
C ASP A 121 18.59 -12.48 7.38
N HIS A 122 17.28 -12.38 7.62
CA HIS A 122 16.54 -13.43 8.32
C HIS A 122 16.52 -14.76 7.56
N LEU A 123 16.37 -14.71 6.24
CA LEU A 123 16.43 -15.89 5.39
C LEU A 123 17.82 -16.57 5.49
N ALA A 124 18.90 -15.79 5.44
CA ALA A 124 20.26 -16.29 5.55
C ALA A 124 20.51 -16.94 6.92
N GLU A 125 20.01 -16.32 8.00
CA GLU A 125 20.08 -16.89 9.35
C GLU A 125 19.32 -18.23 9.45
N GLU A 126 18.10 -18.31 8.91
CA GLU A 126 17.34 -19.57 8.85
C GLU A 126 18.05 -20.67 8.06
N VAL A 127 18.63 -20.32 6.91
CA VAL A 127 19.38 -21.25 6.08
C VAL A 127 20.63 -21.73 6.81
N ASN A 128 21.36 -20.84 7.49
CA ASN A 128 22.53 -21.18 8.27
C ASN A 128 22.20 -22.12 9.44
N GLU A 129 21.10 -21.87 10.15
CA GLU A 129 20.64 -22.76 11.24
C GLU A 129 20.27 -24.15 10.72
N LYS A 130 19.56 -24.23 9.58
CA LYS A 130 19.25 -25.53 8.95
C LYS A 130 20.51 -26.26 8.51
N LEU A 131 21.52 -25.54 8.00
CA LEU A 131 22.80 -26.10 7.59
C LEU A 131 23.54 -26.66 8.79
N HIS A 132 23.56 -25.95 9.92
CA HIS A 132 24.14 -26.44 11.17
C HIS A 132 23.45 -27.71 11.69
N GLN A 133 22.13 -27.82 11.52
CA GLN A 133 21.37 -29.00 11.95
C GLN A 133 21.55 -30.21 11.03
N SER A 134 21.63 -29.99 9.72
CA SER A 134 21.60 -31.06 8.71
C SER A 134 23.01 -31.47 8.22
N GLY A 135 24.01 -30.60 8.39
CA GLY A 135 25.39 -30.79 7.94
C GLY A 135 25.63 -30.45 6.46
N GLU A 136 24.60 -30.58 5.62
CA GLU A 136 24.59 -30.15 4.22
C GLU A 136 23.19 -29.66 3.82
N ILE A 137 23.12 -28.75 2.84
CA ILE A 137 21.87 -28.30 2.22
C ILE A 137 22.07 -28.17 0.72
N ASN A 138 21.08 -28.61 -0.05
CA ASN A 138 21.06 -28.44 -1.50
C ASN A 138 20.36 -27.11 -1.88
N VAL A 139 21.01 -26.30 -2.73
CA VAL A 139 20.45 -25.06 -3.27
C VAL A 139 19.08 -25.30 -3.94
N ALA A 140 18.90 -26.44 -4.62
CA ALA A 140 17.63 -26.80 -5.24
C ALA A 140 16.48 -26.98 -4.24
N GLU A 141 16.77 -27.33 -2.98
CA GLU A 141 15.77 -27.44 -1.92
C GLU A 141 15.43 -26.05 -1.35
N ILE A 142 16.42 -25.17 -1.18
CA ILE A 142 16.22 -23.78 -0.76
C ILE A 142 15.38 -23.02 -1.80
N THR A 143 15.73 -23.14 -3.09
CA THR A 143 14.97 -22.52 -4.19
C THR A 143 13.50 -22.93 -4.18
N LYS A 144 13.20 -24.22 -3.92
CA LYS A 144 11.82 -24.69 -3.81
C LYS A 144 11.12 -24.20 -2.55
N LEU A 145 11.83 -24.13 -1.43
CA LEU A 145 11.24 -23.77 -0.16
C LEU A 145 10.89 -22.27 -0.10
N TYR A 146 11.77 -21.44 -0.65
CA TYR A 146 11.64 -20.00 -0.58
C TYR A 146 11.16 -19.37 -1.89
N ASP A 147 10.96 -20.14 -2.96
CA ASP A 147 10.50 -19.63 -4.27
C ASP A 147 11.34 -18.44 -4.77
N LEU A 148 12.66 -18.55 -4.61
CA LEU A 148 13.64 -17.57 -5.05
C LEU A 148 14.63 -18.25 -6.01
N PRO A 149 15.02 -17.59 -7.12
CA PRO A 149 15.91 -18.19 -8.10
C PRO A 149 17.26 -18.56 -7.46
N GLY A 150 17.79 -19.74 -7.82
CA GLY A 150 19.05 -20.26 -7.27
C GLY A 150 20.21 -19.30 -7.44
N ASP A 151 20.33 -18.68 -8.62
CA ASP A 151 21.37 -17.68 -8.92
C ASP A 151 21.35 -16.46 -7.97
N PHE A 152 20.16 -16.11 -7.45
CA PHE A 152 20.02 -15.03 -6.48
C PHE A 152 20.40 -15.51 -5.08
N LEU A 153 19.99 -16.72 -4.69
CA LEU A 153 20.35 -17.33 -3.42
C LEU A 153 21.85 -17.63 -3.29
N GLU A 154 22.56 -17.83 -4.40
CA GLU A 154 24.03 -17.97 -4.41
C GLU A 154 24.78 -16.65 -4.16
N GLN A 155 24.10 -15.50 -4.31
CA GLN A 155 24.70 -14.16 -4.12
C GLN A 155 24.43 -13.56 -2.74
N VAL A 156 23.48 -14.14 -2.00
CA VAL A 156 23.11 -13.76 -0.62
C VAL A 156 24.03 -14.50 0.35
#